data_AF-A0A0C1QC56-F1
#
_entry.id   AF-A0A0C1QC56-F1
#
_cell.length_a   1.000
_cell.length_b   1.000
_cell.length_c   1.000
_cell.angle_alpha   90.00
_cell.angle_beta   90.00
_cell.angle_gamma   90.00
#
_symmetry.space_group_name_H-M   'P 1'
#
loop_
_entity.id
_entity.type
_entity.pdbx_description
1 polymer ?
#
loop_
_entity_poly.entity_id
_entity_poly.type
_entity_poly.pdbx_seq_one_letter_code
_entity_poly.pdbx_strand_id
1 'polypeptide(L)'
;MNVDQLLKDTADFLCSEFSPNAADVAEGIHKALSASKESIAELVTGRTNGKISEDDFAYELQREAKVFETELLTLQVIAKATVVKMCDAAIRFILKSVNPIS
;
A
#
# COMPACT_ATOMS: atom_id res chain seq x y z
N MET A 1 -13.20 -8.99 -4.07
CA MET A 1 -12.65 -7.61 -4.18
C MET A 1 -11.74 -7.55 -5.40
N ASN A 2 -11.69 -6.42 -6.12
CA ASN A 2 -10.76 -6.25 -7.25
C ASN A 2 -9.44 -5.65 -6.74
N VAL A 3 -8.35 -6.42 -6.78
CA VAL A 3 -7.03 -5.98 -6.27
C VAL A 3 -6.43 -4.86 -7.11
N ASP A 4 -6.61 -4.88 -8.43
CA ASP A 4 -6.10 -3.83 -9.31
C ASP A 4 -6.74 -2.48 -8.98
N GLN A 5 -8.05 -2.49 -8.72
CA GLN A 5 -8.75 -1.30 -8.30
C GLN A 5 -8.30 -0.83 -6.91
N LEU A 6 -8.11 -1.76 -5.96
CA LEU A 6 -7.62 -1.42 -4.62
C LEU A 6 -6.24 -0.75 -4.65
N LEU A 7 -5.30 -1.29 -5.44
CA LEU A 7 -3.96 -0.72 -5.57
C LEU A 7 -3.98 0.64 -6.27
N LYS A 8 -4.85 0.79 -7.28
CA LYS A 8 -5.08 2.08 -7.92
C LYS A 8 -5.64 3.10 -6.91
N ASP A 9 -6.68 2.74 -6.17
CA ASP A 9 -7.30 3.61 -5.17
C ASP A 9 -6.31 3.98 -4.06
N THR A 10 -5.45 3.04 -3.66
CA THR A 10 -4.37 3.28 -2.69
C THR A 10 -3.35 4.28 -3.24
N ALA A 11 -2.93 4.11 -4.49
CA ALA A 11 -1.99 5.02 -5.14
C ALA A 11 -2.60 6.43 -5.29
N ASP A 12 -3.82 6.53 -5.79
CA ASP A 12 -4.54 7.79 -5.97
C ASP A 12 -4.71 8.52 -4.62
N PHE A 13 -5.05 7.78 -3.56
CA PHE A 13 -5.11 8.28 -2.19
C PHE A 13 -3.76 8.86 -1.74
N LEU A 14 -2.68 8.10 -1.84
CA LEU A 14 -1.33 8.55 -1.46
C LEU A 14 -0.87 9.76 -2.29
N CYS A 15 -1.16 9.76 -3.58
CA CYS A 15 -0.84 10.88 -4.47
C CYS A 15 -1.57 12.16 -4.04
N SER A 16 -2.84 12.05 -3.66
CA SER A 16 -3.64 13.18 -3.18
C SER A 16 -3.15 13.72 -1.83
N GLU A 17 -2.67 12.85 -0.94
CA GLU A 17 -2.25 13.23 0.41
C GLU A 17 -0.80 13.74 0.45
N PHE A 18 0.10 13.16 -0.36
CA PHE A 18 1.55 13.38 -0.24
C PHE A 18 2.22 13.97 -1.48
N SER A 19 1.58 13.96 -2.65
CA SER A 19 2.19 14.46 -3.90
C SER A 19 1.27 15.29 -4.80
N PRO A 20 0.41 16.19 -4.28
CA PRO A 20 -0.62 16.84 -5.08
C PRO A 20 -0.09 17.61 -6.30
N ASN A 21 1.22 17.93 -6.36
CA ASN A 21 1.86 18.64 -7.46
C ASN A 21 3.20 18.04 -7.94
N ALA A 22 3.52 16.78 -7.60
CA ALA A 22 4.83 16.19 -7.91
C ALA A 22 4.69 14.89 -8.73
N ALA A 23 4.78 15.00 -10.06
CA ALA A 23 4.59 13.89 -10.99
C ALA A 23 5.58 12.72 -10.75
N ASP A 24 6.85 13.02 -10.47
CA ASP A 24 7.89 12.02 -10.20
C ASP A 24 7.61 11.21 -8.92
N VAL A 25 6.95 11.84 -7.94
CA VAL A 25 6.53 11.18 -6.70
C VAL A 25 5.35 10.26 -6.96
N ALA A 26 4.38 10.72 -7.76
CA ALA A 26 3.23 9.90 -8.15
C ALA A 26 3.67 8.65 -8.93
N GLU A 27 4.56 8.79 -9.91
CA GLU A 27 5.13 7.66 -10.65
C GLU A 27 5.86 6.69 -9.70
N GLY A 28 6.64 7.21 -8.76
CA GLY A 28 7.33 6.40 -7.76
C GLY A 28 6.40 5.59 -6.87
N ILE A 29 5.28 6.18 -6.44
CA ILE A 29 4.23 5.49 -5.69
C ILE A 29 3.65 4.33 -6.50
N HIS A 30 3.24 4.58 -7.74
CA HIS A 30 2.66 3.56 -8.60
C HIS A 30 3.65 2.41 -8.88
N LYS A 31 4.92 2.74 -9.11
CA LYS A 31 5.98 1.75 -9.35
C LYS A 31 6.21 0.86 -8.12
N ALA A 32 6.33 1.47 -6.94
CA ALA A 32 6.56 0.75 -5.69
C ALA A 32 5.35 -0.12 -5.30
N LEU A 33 4.12 0.36 -5.47
CA LEU A 33 2.91 -0.47 -5.26
C LEU A 33 2.79 -1.61 -6.28
N SER A 34 3.23 -1.39 -7.52
CA SER A 34 3.24 -2.44 -8.55
C SER A 34 4.23 -3.55 -8.21
N ALA A 35 5.36 -3.22 -7.57
CA ALA A 35 6.32 -4.22 -7.11
C ALA A 35 5.75 -5.12 -6.01
N SER A 36 4.92 -4.55 -5.12
CA SER A 36 4.21 -5.27 -4.06
C SER A 36 2.84 -5.81 -4.49
N LYS A 37 2.50 -5.77 -5.78
CA LYS A 37 1.14 -6.12 -6.24
C LYS A 37 0.79 -7.58 -5.96
N GLU A 38 1.68 -8.49 -6.30
CA GLU A 38 1.43 -9.94 -6.21
C GLU A 38 1.26 -10.37 -4.75
N SER A 39 2.15 -9.93 -3.87
CA SER A 39 2.08 -10.18 -2.43
C SER A 39 0.79 -9.60 -1.81
N ILE A 40 0.45 -8.35 -2.12
CA ILE A 40 -0.79 -7.73 -1.63
C ILE A 40 -2.02 -8.49 -2.17
N ALA A 41 -1.99 -8.95 -3.42
CA ALA A 41 -3.08 -9.72 -4.01
C ALA A 41 -3.31 -11.04 -3.28
N GLU A 42 -2.24 -11.75 -2.92
CA GLU A 42 -2.31 -12.99 -2.15
C GLU A 42 -2.89 -12.76 -0.76
N LEU A 43 -2.42 -11.73 -0.05
CA LEU A 43 -2.91 -11.37 1.29
C LEU A 43 -4.38 -11.00 1.28
N VAL A 44 -4.77 -10.13 0.34
CA VAL A 44 -6.16 -9.73 0.11
C VAL A 44 -7.03 -10.95 -0.15
N THR A 45 -6.61 -11.81 -1.07
CA THR A 45 -7.38 -13.01 -1.46
C THR A 45 -7.49 -13.99 -0.30
N GLY A 46 -6.41 -14.18 0.46
CA GLY A 46 -6.40 -14.99 1.68
C GLY A 46 -7.40 -14.47 2.70
N ARG A 47 -7.40 -13.16 2.96
CA ARG A 47 -8.30 -12.53 3.92
C ARG A 47 -9.76 -12.62 3.48
N THR A 48 -10.06 -12.27 2.22
CA THR A 48 -11.45 -12.29 1.70
C THR A 48 -12.03 -13.70 1.64
N ASN A 49 -11.18 -14.72 1.52
CA ASN A 49 -11.61 -16.13 1.52
C ASN A 49 -11.60 -16.75 2.93
N GLY A 50 -11.30 -15.97 3.99
CA GLY A 50 -11.23 -16.47 5.36
C GLY A 50 -10.07 -17.43 5.63
N LYS A 51 -9.04 -17.45 4.77
CA LYS A 51 -7.85 -18.32 4.92
C LYS A 51 -6.83 -17.77 5.90
N ILE A 52 -6.84 -16.46 6.13
CA ILE A 52 -6.03 -15.78 7.16
C ILE A 52 -6.94 -14.91 8.02
N SER A 53 -6.58 -14.78 9.29
CA SER A 53 -7.31 -13.93 10.23
C SER A 53 -7.09 -12.44 9.92
N GLU A 54 -7.84 -11.57 10.59
CA GLU A 54 -7.64 -10.13 10.49
C GLU A 54 -6.28 -9.70 11.07
N ASP A 55 -5.89 -10.29 12.19
CA ASP A 55 -4.61 -10.03 12.85
C ASP A 55 -3.44 -10.48 11.97
N ASP A 56 -3.53 -11.68 11.37
CA ASP A 56 -2.51 -12.19 10.44
C ASP A 56 -2.42 -11.33 9.19
N PHE A 57 -3.56 -10.89 8.64
CA PHE A 57 -3.59 -9.99 7.50
C PHE A 57 -2.92 -8.64 7.82
N ALA A 58 -3.21 -8.06 8.98
CA ALA A 58 -2.61 -6.81 9.41
C ALA A 58 -1.09 -6.95 9.63
N TYR A 59 -0.66 -8.07 10.22
CA TYR A 59 0.75 -8.37 10.42
C TYR A 59 1.51 -8.53 9.09
N GLU A 60 1.00 -9.33 8.17
CA GLU A 60 1.65 -9.54 6.87
C GLU A 60 1.63 -8.27 6.00
N LEU A 61 0.56 -7.47 6.08
CA LEU A 61 0.50 -6.19 5.37
C LEU A 61 1.51 -5.17 5.92
N GLN A 62 1.78 -5.19 7.24
CA GLN A 62 2.88 -4.39 7.80
C GLN A 62 4.24 -4.84 7.30
N ARG A 63 4.45 -6.15 7.14
CA ARG A 63 5.67 -6.69 6.54
C ARG A 63 5.82 -6.22 5.10
N GLU A 64 4.75 -6.23 4.33
CA GLU A 64 4.79 -5.77 2.94
C GLU A 64 5.00 -4.26 2.81
N ALA A 65 4.51 -3.48 3.77
CA ALA A 65 4.79 -2.05 3.82
C ALA A 65 6.29 -1.73 3.99
N LYS A 66 7.09 -2.65 4.53
CA LYS A 66 8.56 -2.52 4.59
C LYS A 66 9.23 -2.75 3.24
N VAL A 67 8.67 -3.63 2.41
CA VAL A 67 9.09 -3.78 1.02
C VAL A 67 8.78 -2.48 0.27
N PHE A 68 7.54 -2.00 0.39
CA PHE A 68 7.12 -0.72 -0.19
C PHE A 68 7.98 0.48 0.27
N GLU A 69 8.31 0.55 1.57
CA GLU A 69 9.21 1.58 2.12
C GLU A 69 10.59 1.54 1.43
N THR A 70 11.14 0.34 1.23
CA THR A 70 12.44 0.14 0.60
C THR A 70 12.43 0.55 -0.87
N GLU A 71 11.38 0.20 -1.61
CA GLU A 71 11.20 0.60 -3.00
C GLU A 71 11.14 2.13 -3.13
N LEU A 72 10.32 2.80 -2.31
CA LEU A 72 10.20 4.26 -2.32
C LEU A 72 11.50 4.98 -1.97
N LEU A 73 12.25 4.48 -0.97
CA LEU A 73 13.54 5.06 -0.59
C LEU A 73 14.58 4.92 -1.71
N THR A 74 14.53 3.83 -2.47
CA THR A 74 15.47 3.56 -3.58
C THR A 74 15.28 4.57 -4.72
N LEU A 75 14.08 5.12 -4.90
CA LEU A 75 13.80 6.13 -5.90
C LEU A 75 14.44 7.49 -5.57
N GLN A 76 14.77 7.75 -4.30
CA GLN A 76 15.40 8.99 -3.83
C GLN A 76 14.63 10.29 -4.16
N VAL A 77 13.36 10.18 -4.56
CA VAL A 77 12.49 11.32 -4.92
C VAL A 77 11.69 11.85 -3.72
N ILE A 78 11.67 11.13 -2.60
CA ILE A 78 10.86 11.44 -1.41
C ILE A 78 11.75 11.41 -0.17
N ALA A 79 11.58 12.40 0.73
CA ALA A 79 12.23 12.39 2.03
C ALA A 79 11.78 11.16 2.85
N LYS A 80 12.72 10.48 3.53
CA LYS A 80 12.45 9.27 4.33
C LYS A 80 11.29 9.43 5.32
N ALA A 81 11.21 10.58 5.99
CA ALA A 81 10.12 10.85 6.95
C ALA A 81 8.73 10.86 6.28
N THR A 82 8.65 11.27 5.02
CA THR A 82 7.42 11.24 4.23
C THR A 82 7.13 9.81 3.75
N VAL A 83 8.15 9.05 3.33
CA VAL A 83 7.99 7.63 2.95
C VAL A 83 7.36 6.81 4.09
N VAL A 84 7.85 6.96 5.33
CA VAL A 84 7.27 6.25 6.49
C VAL A 84 5.78 6.58 6.67
N LYS A 85 5.40 7.85 6.54
CA LYS A 85 4.00 8.28 6.63
C LYS A 85 3.15 7.71 5.50
N MET A 86 3.70 7.62 4.29
CA MET A 86 3.03 7.03 3.14
C MET A 86 2.77 5.53 3.35
N CYS A 87 3.75 4.80 3.88
CA CYS A 87 3.57 3.38 4.22
C CYS A 87 2.45 3.19 5.26
N ASP A 88 2.44 4.00 6.33
CA ASP A 88 1.40 3.94 7.36
C ASP A 88 0.01 4.31 6.81
N ALA A 89 -0.05 5.27 5.88
CA ALA A 89 -1.29 5.66 5.21
C ALA A 89 -1.79 4.55 4.27
N ALA A 90 -0.89 3.92 3.50
CA ALA A 90 -1.20 2.82 2.60
C ALA A 90 -1.78 1.61 3.36
N ILE A 91 -1.12 1.19 4.45
CA ILE A 91 -1.61 0.09 5.30
C ILE A 91 -3.02 0.38 5.80
N ARG A 92 -3.25 1.57 6.37
CA ARG A 92 -4.56 1.94 6.92
C ARG A 92 -5.65 1.96 5.85
N PHE A 93 -5.33 2.47 4.65
CA PHE A 93 -6.25 2.48 3.53
C PHE A 93 -6.63 1.07 3.09
N ILE A 94 -5.64 0.19 2.90
CA ILE A 94 -5.86 -1.20 2.49
C ILE A 94 -6.65 -1.95 3.58
N LEU A 95 -6.24 -1.86 4.85
CA LEU A 95 -6.95 -2.50 5.97
C LEU A 95 -8.44 -2.11 5.99
N LYS A 96 -8.72 -0.81 5.92
CA LYS A 96 -10.11 -0.31 5.92
C LYS A 96 -10.89 -0.76 4.69
N SER A 97 -10.23 -0.89 3.54
CA SER A 97 -10.90 -1.31 2.30
C SER A 97 -11.22 -2.81 2.29
N VAL A 98 -10.38 -3.62 2.93
CA VAL A 98 -10.57 -5.08 3.03
C VAL A 98 -11.50 -5.46 4.18
N ASN A 99 -11.41 -4.72 5.30
CA ASN A 99 -12.23 -4.89 6.50
C ASN A 99 -13.11 -3.64 6.72
N PRO A 100 -14.12 -3.38 5.88
CA PRO A 100 -14.93 -2.16 5.97
C PRO A 100 -15.83 -2.08 7.21
N ILE A 101 -15.91 -3.16 8.01
CA ILE A 101 -16.72 -3.25 9.22
C ILE A 101 -15.94 -4.04 10.28
N SER A 102 -15.23 -3.33 11.16
CA SER A 102 -14.96 -3.73 12.53
C SER A 102 -15.38 -2.62 13.49
#